data_AF-A0A256YCE5-F1
#
_entry.id   AF-A0A256YCE5-F1
#
_cell.length_a   1.000
_cell.length_b   1.000
_cell.length_c   1.000
_cell.angle_alpha   90.00
_cell.angle_beta   90.00
_cell.angle_gamma   90.00
#
_symmetry.space_group_name_H-M   'P 1'
#
loop_
_entity.id
_entity.type
_entity.pdbx_description
1 polymer ?
#
loop_
_entity_poly.entity_id
_entity_poly.type
_entity_poly.pdbx_seq_one_letter_code
_entity_poly.pdbx_strand_id
1 'polypeptide(L)'
;MLLKGPSFVFFVFFASFLFPLVFFAFRIFYNSVQIFKPLQRKCLKIEFLFLTMEIIFLGTSEAVPTEKKNHTAVLLRYENENILVDCGEGTQRQFRIAKINPCKLTRILITHWHGDHVLGLPGLLQTLALNNYSKQLYIYGPKGTKKFIERMLDTFIFIEKIKLSVHEIVKNGLFLETNNFQLYAYKMKHKAPCLAYRFVEKDKRKINLEFLKKVGIEKGPLLGKLQQGKDIMFRGKKITAKEATRIKKGRKIAFIFDTMLNENCFDAAKDADVLVCEATFLDSLHRDKAKERFHLTAKQAAEIAKKANVKALILTHISQRYAKDEEVILKEAKKTFKNCMLAHDFLKIKITNPN
;
A
#
# COMPACT_ATOMS: atom_id res chain seq x y z
N MET A 1 -49.40 -13.05 -44.03
CA MET A 1 -50.83 -12.85 -43.69
C MET A 1 -50.88 -12.17 -42.33
N LEU A 2 -51.06 -10.84 -42.32
CA LEU A 2 -52.31 -10.14 -41.92
C LEU A 2 -52.52 -10.24 -40.39
N LEU A 3 -52.52 -9.17 -39.58
CA LEU A 3 -53.06 -7.79 -39.71
C LEU A 3 -52.16 -6.81 -38.90
N LYS A 4 -51.71 -5.62 -39.38
CA LYS A 4 -52.37 -4.28 -39.50
C LYS A 4 -53.16 -3.88 -38.22
N GLY A 5 -52.99 -2.75 -37.53
CA GLY A 5 -52.30 -1.46 -37.74
C GLY A 5 -52.41 -0.57 -36.47
N PRO A 6 -52.43 0.78 -36.53
CA PRO A 6 -51.28 1.62 -36.18
C PRO A 6 -51.54 2.79 -35.18
N SER A 7 -50.43 3.42 -34.76
CA SER A 7 -50.26 4.85 -34.38
C SER A 7 -51.10 5.48 -33.26
N PHE A 8 -50.45 6.12 -32.28
CA PHE A 8 -50.64 7.56 -32.03
C PHE A 8 -49.60 8.10 -31.03
N VAL A 9 -48.70 8.94 -31.56
CA VAL A 9 -48.04 10.01 -30.83
C VAL A 9 -49.13 10.92 -30.26
N PHE A 10 -49.19 11.13 -28.95
CA PHE A 10 -49.53 12.45 -28.40
C PHE A 10 -49.00 12.58 -26.97
N PHE A 11 -47.91 13.33 -26.91
CA PHE A 11 -47.27 13.88 -25.73
C PHE A 11 -48.22 14.90 -25.08
N VAL A 12 -48.11 15.05 -23.76
CA VAL A 12 -48.66 16.12 -22.92
C VAL A 12 -50.17 16.02 -22.64
N PHE A 13 -50.52 15.51 -21.45
CA PHE A 13 -51.52 16.08 -20.53
C PHE A 13 -51.82 15.06 -19.42
N PHE A 14 -50.94 14.89 -18.44
CA PHE A 14 -51.31 14.30 -17.13
C PHE A 14 -50.19 14.58 -16.12
N ALA A 15 -50.02 15.84 -15.76
CA ALA A 15 -49.09 16.28 -14.71
C ALA A 15 -49.80 17.26 -13.77
N SER A 16 -50.80 16.77 -13.03
CA SER A 16 -51.44 17.58 -11.99
C SER A 16 -52.36 16.80 -11.06
N PHE A 17 -52.00 15.60 -10.56
CA PHE A 17 -52.78 14.97 -9.46
C PHE A 17 -52.02 14.02 -8.51
N LEU A 18 -50.69 14.14 -8.36
CA LEU A 18 -49.94 13.27 -7.41
C LEU A 18 -48.95 13.99 -6.47
N PHE A 19 -49.12 15.29 -6.24
CA PHE A 19 -48.26 16.07 -5.35
C PHE A 19 -48.72 16.28 -3.89
N PRO A 20 -49.98 16.03 -3.44
CA PRO A 20 -50.34 16.31 -2.03
C PRO A 20 -50.16 15.15 -1.03
N LEU A 21 -50.03 13.89 -1.46
CA LEU A 21 -50.06 12.74 -0.51
C LEU A 21 -48.71 12.41 0.15
N VAL A 22 -47.58 12.88 -0.38
CA VAL A 22 -46.25 12.61 0.21
C VAL A 22 -45.91 13.58 1.35
N PHE A 23 -46.55 14.76 1.40
CA PHE A 23 -46.27 15.78 2.41
C PHE A 23 -46.97 15.55 3.76
N PHE A 24 -48.03 14.73 3.80
CA PHE A 24 -48.77 14.47 5.04
C PHE A 24 -48.12 13.37 5.90
N ALA A 25 -47.45 12.38 5.28
CA ALA A 25 -46.74 11.32 5.99
C ALA A 25 -45.43 11.80 6.65
N PHE A 26 -44.78 12.82 6.11
CA PHE A 26 -43.55 13.39 6.70
C PHE A 26 -43.82 14.25 7.95
N ARG A 27 -45.03 14.80 8.10
CA ARG A 27 -45.36 15.74 9.19
C ARG A 27 -45.76 15.05 10.50
N ILE A 28 -46.17 13.78 10.44
CA ILE A 28 -46.52 12.99 11.63
C ILE A 28 -45.28 12.31 12.25
N PHE A 29 -44.25 12.00 11.45
CA PHE A 29 -42.98 11.45 11.95
C PHE A 29 -42.05 12.52 12.54
N TYR A 30 -42.20 13.78 12.14
CA TYR A 30 -41.34 14.89 12.61
C TYR A 30 -41.75 15.44 13.99
N ASN A 31 -42.98 15.17 14.45
CA ASN A 31 -43.52 15.71 15.70
C ASN A 31 -43.57 14.73 16.88
N SER A 32 -43.03 13.51 16.73
CA SER A 32 -43.02 12.48 17.80
C SER A 32 -41.63 12.21 18.39
N VAL A 33 -40.60 12.98 18.04
CA VAL A 33 -39.26 12.89 18.64
C VAL A 33 -38.86 14.23 19.28
N GLN A 34 -39.68 14.71 20.21
CA GLN A 34 -39.39 15.85 21.09
C GLN A 34 -39.63 15.51 22.56
N ILE A 35 -39.20 14.35 23.04
CA ILE A 35 -39.10 14.08 24.48
C ILE A 35 -37.83 13.25 24.73
N PHE A 36 -36.77 13.94 25.17
CA PHE A 36 -35.66 13.52 26.04
C PHE A 36 -34.42 14.42 25.80
N LYS A 37 -34.19 15.38 26.71
CA LYS A 37 -32.90 16.06 26.95
C LYS A 37 -31.98 15.11 27.75
N PRO A 38 -30.68 15.41 27.98
CA PRO A 38 -29.62 15.83 27.07
C PRO A 38 -28.35 14.97 27.30
N LEU A 39 -27.98 14.06 26.39
CA LEU A 39 -26.67 13.41 26.45
C LEU A 39 -25.75 13.94 25.36
N GLN A 40 -24.79 14.75 25.80
CA GLN A 40 -23.50 15.02 25.19
C GLN A 40 -23.53 15.37 23.69
N ARG A 41 -23.31 16.65 23.42
CA ARG A 41 -22.68 17.16 22.20
C ARG A 41 -21.43 16.31 21.89
N LYS A 42 -21.59 15.21 21.17
CA LYS A 42 -20.52 14.60 20.39
C LYS A 42 -20.21 15.61 19.29
N CYS A 43 -19.27 16.49 19.61
CA CYS A 43 -18.42 17.11 18.62
C CYS A 43 -18.08 16.01 17.62
N LEU A 44 -18.62 16.09 16.40
CA LEU A 44 -18.03 15.41 15.27
C LEU A 44 -16.59 15.90 15.24
N LYS A 45 -15.69 15.12 15.84
CA LYS A 45 -14.31 15.08 15.40
C LYS A 45 -14.43 14.64 13.95
N ILE A 46 -14.47 15.61 13.05
CA ILE A 46 -13.87 15.47 11.74
C ILE A 46 -12.45 15.05 12.08
N GLU A 47 -12.23 13.75 12.23
CA GLU A 47 -10.91 13.17 12.27
C GLU A 47 -10.28 13.70 10.98
N PHE A 48 -9.34 14.61 11.14
CA PHE A 48 -8.30 14.77 10.15
C PHE A 48 -7.85 13.35 9.84
N LEU A 49 -8.24 12.85 8.68
CA LEU A 49 -7.76 11.62 8.11
C LEU A 49 -6.26 11.81 8.00
N PHE A 50 -5.53 11.52 9.08
CA PHE A 50 -4.10 11.39 9.02
C PHE A 50 -3.93 10.33 7.95
N LEU A 51 -3.34 10.74 6.82
CA LEU A 51 -3.05 9.86 5.70
C LEU A 51 -2.03 8.83 6.23
N THR A 52 -2.57 7.77 6.84
CA THR A 52 -1.81 6.76 7.53
C THR A 52 -1.18 5.88 6.48
N MET A 53 0.14 5.89 6.44
CA MET A 53 0.88 4.88 5.72
C MET A 53 0.94 3.66 6.64
N GLU A 54 0.58 2.49 6.12
CA GLU A 54 0.49 1.25 6.90
C GLU A 54 1.07 0.09 6.09
N ILE A 55 1.88 -0.75 6.73
CA ILE A 55 2.37 -2.02 6.18
C ILE A 55 1.59 -3.14 6.86
N ILE A 56 1.03 -4.06 6.09
CA ILE A 56 0.28 -5.22 6.58
C ILE A 56 0.89 -6.48 5.98
N PHE A 57 1.34 -7.38 6.84
CA PHE A 57 1.89 -8.67 6.42
C PHE A 57 0.75 -9.65 6.22
N LEU A 58 0.47 -10.06 4.98
CA LEU A 58 -0.53 -11.09 4.69
C LEU A 58 0.09 -12.48 4.71
N GLY A 59 1.40 -12.60 4.49
CA GLY A 59 2.14 -13.83 4.68
C GLY A 59 3.64 -13.56 4.84
N THR A 60 4.31 -14.41 5.62
CA THR A 60 5.67 -14.20 6.12
C THR A 60 6.58 -15.43 6.00
N SER A 61 6.09 -16.54 5.44
CA SER A 61 6.84 -17.80 5.29
C SER A 61 7.69 -17.79 4.01
N GLU A 62 8.87 -18.40 4.09
CA GLU A 62 9.69 -18.78 2.92
C GLU A 62 9.22 -20.10 2.31
N ALA A 63 9.14 -20.16 0.97
CA ALA A 63 9.01 -21.34 0.10
C ALA A 63 7.82 -22.29 0.32
N VAL A 64 7.48 -22.61 1.56
CA VAL A 64 6.45 -23.56 1.97
C VAL A 64 5.58 -22.87 3.02
N PRO A 65 4.25 -22.88 2.88
CA PRO A 65 3.37 -22.31 3.89
C PRO A 65 3.27 -23.29 5.07
N THR A 66 3.06 -22.76 6.26
CA THR A 66 2.79 -23.55 7.47
C THR A 66 1.37 -23.31 7.94
N GLU A 67 0.90 -24.08 8.92
CA GLU A 67 -0.40 -23.85 9.56
C GLU A 67 -0.57 -22.40 10.04
N LYS A 68 0.53 -21.75 10.48
CA LYS A 68 0.52 -20.41 11.09
C LYS A 68 0.95 -19.29 10.15
N LYS A 69 1.66 -19.60 9.07
CA LYS A 69 2.27 -18.61 8.17
C LYS A 69 2.04 -18.94 6.72
N ASN A 70 1.46 -18.00 5.99
CA ASN A 70 1.27 -18.07 4.56
C ASN A 70 2.54 -17.65 3.81
N HIS A 71 2.60 -18.00 2.52
CA HIS A 71 3.58 -17.48 1.57
C HIS A 71 3.60 -15.95 1.51
N THR A 72 4.73 -15.39 1.06
CA THR A 72 5.00 -13.95 0.98
C THR A 72 3.89 -13.16 0.31
N ALA A 73 3.35 -12.21 1.06
CA ALA A 73 2.48 -11.15 0.56
C ALA A 73 2.47 -10.01 1.57
N VAL A 74 2.84 -8.80 1.14
CA VAL A 74 2.89 -7.62 2.01
C VAL A 74 2.11 -6.48 1.38
N LEU A 75 1.09 -5.97 2.07
CA LEU A 75 0.27 -4.86 1.61
C LEU A 75 0.76 -3.54 2.19
N LEU A 76 1.18 -2.62 1.34
CA LEU A 76 1.40 -1.22 1.67
C LEU A 76 0.14 -0.39 1.36
N ARG A 77 -0.37 0.29 2.38
CA ARG A 77 -1.44 1.28 2.24
C ARG A 77 -0.89 2.68 2.35
N TYR A 78 -1.26 3.52 1.41
CA TYR A 78 -0.93 4.94 1.43
C TYR A 78 -2.04 5.74 0.75
N GLU A 79 -2.79 6.52 1.53
CA GLU A 79 -3.95 7.26 1.03
C GLU A 79 -4.95 6.32 0.34
N ASN A 80 -5.21 6.51 -0.96
CA ASN A 80 -6.07 5.67 -1.78
C ASN A 80 -5.30 4.55 -2.50
N GLU A 81 -3.99 4.47 -2.36
CA GLU A 81 -3.15 3.42 -2.94
C GLU A 81 -3.05 2.21 -2.00
N ASN A 82 -3.31 1.03 -2.54
CA ASN A 82 -3.13 -0.25 -1.87
C ASN A 82 -2.23 -1.08 -2.77
N ILE A 83 -0.94 -1.12 -2.41
CA ILE A 83 0.13 -1.72 -3.20
C ILE A 83 0.50 -3.05 -2.55
N LEU A 84 0.24 -4.15 -3.24
CA LEU A 84 0.63 -5.47 -2.80
C LEU A 84 2.04 -5.78 -3.32
N VAL A 85 2.96 -6.15 -2.43
CA VAL A 85 4.30 -6.65 -2.78
C VAL A 85 4.27 -8.17 -2.62
N ASP A 86 4.40 -8.86 -3.76
CA ASP A 86 4.19 -10.29 -3.95
C ASP A 86 2.80 -10.82 -3.58
N CYS A 87 2.47 -11.96 -4.17
CA CYS A 87 1.17 -12.60 -4.06
C CYS A 87 1.33 -14.13 -4.07
N GLY A 88 1.97 -14.65 -3.03
CA GLY A 88 2.09 -16.09 -2.81
C GLY A 88 0.74 -16.80 -2.71
N GLU A 89 0.74 -18.13 -2.84
CA GLU A 89 -0.48 -18.94 -2.72
C GLU A 89 -1.24 -18.60 -1.43
N GLY A 90 -2.58 -18.61 -1.46
CA GLY A 90 -3.40 -18.32 -0.28
C GLY A 90 -3.60 -16.82 0.03
N THR A 91 -2.90 -15.90 -0.67
CA THR A 91 -3.02 -14.45 -0.41
C THR A 91 -4.47 -13.93 -0.40
N GLN A 92 -5.33 -14.40 -1.31
CA GLN A 92 -6.76 -14.03 -1.31
C GLN A 92 -7.51 -14.46 -0.03
N ARG A 93 -7.14 -15.58 0.57
CA ARG A 93 -7.69 -16.06 1.85
C ARG A 93 -7.16 -15.21 3.01
N GLN A 94 -5.89 -14.83 2.96
CA GLN A 94 -5.28 -13.93 3.94
C GLN A 94 -5.97 -12.55 3.94
N PHE A 95 -6.36 -12.02 2.78
CA PHE A 95 -7.21 -10.83 2.69
C PHE A 95 -8.53 -10.99 3.47
N ARG A 96 -9.20 -12.14 3.34
CA ARG A 96 -10.45 -12.44 4.06
C ARG A 96 -10.25 -12.53 5.57
N ILE A 97 -9.21 -13.24 6.01
CA ILE A 97 -8.88 -13.37 7.45
C ILE A 97 -8.55 -12.00 8.05
N ALA A 98 -7.76 -11.20 7.34
CA ALA A 98 -7.38 -9.85 7.76
C ALA A 98 -8.55 -8.85 7.75
N LYS A 99 -9.73 -9.25 7.23
CA LYS A 99 -10.91 -8.40 6.99
C LYS A 99 -10.56 -7.19 6.12
N ILE A 100 -9.76 -7.42 5.07
CA ILE A 100 -9.34 -6.41 4.12
C ILE A 100 -9.99 -6.69 2.77
N ASN A 101 -10.68 -5.69 2.22
CA ASN A 101 -11.26 -5.77 0.89
C ASN A 101 -10.15 -5.73 -0.19
N PRO A 102 -9.92 -6.82 -0.95
CA PRO A 102 -8.91 -6.85 -2.01
C PRO A 102 -9.26 -5.94 -3.20
N CYS A 103 -10.53 -5.58 -3.41
CA CYS A 103 -10.94 -4.65 -4.47
C CYS A 103 -10.48 -3.19 -4.24
N LYS A 104 -9.79 -2.93 -3.13
CA LYS A 104 -9.08 -1.66 -2.91
C LYS A 104 -7.68 -1.63 -3.51
N LEU A 105 -7.13 -2.78 -3.92
CA LEU A 105 -5.82 -2.88 -4.58
C LEU A 105 -5.75 -1.90 -5.75
N THR A 106 -4.59 -1.29 -5.93
CA THR A 106 -4.28 -0.42 -7.06
C THR A 106 -3.11 -0.96 -7.86
N ARG A 107 -2.17 -1.64 -7.19
CA ARG A 107 -0.93 -2.14 -7.79
C ARG A 107 -0.50 -3.45 -7.16
N ILE A 108 0.16 -4.29 -7.95
CA ILE A 108 0.92 -5.45 -7.50
C ILE A 108 2.37 -5.28 -7.96
N LEU A 109 3.33 -5.40 -7.05
CA LEU A 109 4.76 -5.38 -7.31
C LEU A 109 5.27 -6.82 -7.10
N ILE A 110 5.72 -7.47 -8.15
CA ILE A 110 6.26 -8.83 -8.13
C ILE A 110 7.78 -8.73 -8.05
N THR A 111 8.37 -9.21 -6.96
CA THR A 111 9.84 -9.25 -6.81
C THR A 111 10.44 -10.21 -7.81
N HIS A 112 9.91 -11.43 -7.89
CA HIS A 112 10.34 -12.47 -8.83
C HIS A 112 9.28 -13.56 -9.00
N TRP A 113 9.53 -14.47 -9.94
CA TRP A 113 8.57 -15.51 -10.38
C TRP A 113 8.84 -16.90 -9.77
N HIS A 114 9.13 -16.97 -8.46
CA HIS A 114 9.00 -18.23 -7.71
C HIS A 114 7.58 -18.40 -7.18
N GLY A 115 7.16 -19.67 -7.01
CA GLY A 115 5.77 -20.02 -6.77
C GLY A 115 5.20 -19.38 -5.49
N ASP A 116 5.98 -19.37 -4.42
CA ASP A 116 5.65 -18.73 -3.14
C ASP A 116 5.53 -17.20 -3.21
N HIS A 117 5.85 -16.58 -4.34
CA HIS A 117 5.64 -15.15 -4.58
C HIS A 117 4.52 -14.86 -5.60
N VAL A 118 4.06 -15.83 -6.39
CA VAL A 118 3.11 -15.58 -7.49
C VAL A 118 1.92 -16.54 -7.60
N LEU A 119 1.93 -17.70 -6.94
CA LEU A 119 0.87 -18.71 -7.08
C LEU A 119 -0.50 -18.24 -6.56
N GLY A 120 -0.56 -17.15 -5.80
CA GLY A 120 -1.81 -16.53 -5.38
C GLY A 120 -2.45 -15.65 -6.45
N LEU A 121 -1.72 -15.25 -7.50
CA LEU A 121 -2.21 -14.34 -8.53
C LEU A 121 -3.47 -14.85 -9.23
N PRO A 122 -3.55 -16.10 -9.74
CA PRO A 122 -4.75 -16.56 -10.45
C PRO A 122 -6.00 -16.43 -9.59
N GLY A 123 -5.95 -16.94 -8.36
CA GLY A 123 -7.07 -16.91 -7.43
C GLY A 123 -7.44 -15.50 -6.94
N LEU A 124 -6.45 -14.63 -6.73
CA LEU A 124 -6.70 -13.23 -6.38
C LEU A 124 -7.39 -12.50 -7.54
N LEU A 125 -6.88 -12.61 -8.77
CA LEU A 125 -7.47 -11.97 -9.94
C LEU A 125 -8.89 -12.48 -10.21
N GLN A 126 -9.13 -13.79 -10.06
CA GLN A 126 -10.47 -14.36 -10.17
C GLN A 126 -11.41 -13.77 -9.11
N THR A 127 -10.95 -13.66 -7.86
CA THR A 127 -11.73 -13.02 -6.78
C THR A 127 -12.06 -11.57 -7.09
N LEU A 128 -11.09 -10.80 -7.61
CA LEU A 128 -11.32 -9.41 -7.98
C LEU A 128 -12.36 -9.29 -9.11
N ALA A 129 -12.24 -10.13 -10.14
CA ALA A 129 -13.18 -10.17 -11.24
C ALA A 129 -14.61 -10.47 -10.73
N LEU A 130 -14.80 -11.55 -9.96
CA LEU A 130 -16.09 -11.92 -9.36
C LEU A 130 -16.69 -10.87 -8.41
N ASN A 131 -15.88 -9.91 -7.93
CA ASN A 131 -16.32 -8.81 -7.08
C ASN A 131 -16.42 -7.48 -7.86
N ASN A 132 -16.66 -7.55 -9.17
CA ASN A 132 -16.87 -6.41 -10.07
C ASN A 132 -15.75 -5.35 -9.97
N TYR A 133 -14.49 -5.78 -9.91
CA TYR A 133 -13.36 -4.85 -9.86
C TYR A 133 -13.30 -4.02 -11.15
N SER A 134 -13.70 -2.75 -11.05
CA SER A 134 -13.90 -1.85 -12.20
C SER A 134 -12.70 -0.98 -12.56
N LYS A 135 -11.69 -0.93 -11.69
CA LYS A 135 -10.50 -0.09 -11.85
C LYS A 135 -9.46 -0.77 -12.75
N GLN A 136 -8.47 0.00 -13.20
CA GLN A 136 -7.25 -0.55 -13.77
C GLN A 136 -6.37 -1.09 -12.62
N LEU A 137 -5.91 -2.34 -12.71
CA LEU A 137 -4.90 -2.91 -11.82
C LEU A 137 -3.54 -2.89 -12.53
N TYR A 138 -2.55 -2.27 -11.91
CA TYR A 138 -1.18 -2.22 -12.45
C TYR A 138 -0.34 -3.34 -11.84
N ILE A 139 0.34 -4.12 -12.68
CA ILE A 139 1.27 -5.16 -12.24
C ILE A 139 2.66 -4.77 -12.72
N TYR A 140 3.61 -4.70 -11.80
CA TYR A 140 5.02 -4.43 -12.08
C TYR A 140 5.84 -5.65 -11.67
N GLY A 141 6.81 -6.04 -12.48
CA GLY A 141 7.68 -7.16 -12.14
C GLY A 141 8.94 -7.20 -13.00
N PRO A 142 9.82 -8.19 -12.81
CA PRO A 142 11.01 -8.34 -13.63
C PRO A 142 10.68 -8.71 -15.08
N LYS A 143 11.70 -8.69 -15.94
CA LYS A 143 11.61 -9.20 -17.32
C LYS A 143 10.97 -10.59 -17.36
N GLY A 144 9.99 -10.79 -18.24
CA GLY A 144 9.20 -12.02 -18.36
C GLY A 144 7.81 -11.92 -17.72
N THR A 145 7.58 -10.97 -16.81
CA THR A 145 6.29 -10.79 -16.11
C THR A 145 5.11 -10.68 -17.06
N LYS A 146 5.24 -9.95 -18.18
CA LYS A 146 4.14 -9.80 -19.13
C LYS A 146 3.74 -11.15 -19.73
N LYS A 147 4.73 -11.89 -20.23
CA LYS A 147 4.55 -13.23 -20.81
C LYS A 147 3.97 -14.23 -19.82
N PHE A 148 4.41 -14.18 -18.56
CA PHE A 148 3.91 -15.11 -17.55
C PHE A 148 2.47 -14.80 -17.12
N ILE A 149 2.11 -13.51 -16.98
CA ILE A 149 0.72 -13.11 -16.73
C ILE A 149 -0.18 -13.51 -17.90
N GLU A 150 0.22 -13.25 -19.15
CA GLU A 150 -0.55 -13.66 -20.34
C GLU A 150 -0.82 -15.17 -20.32
N ARG A 151 0.23 -16.00 -20.19
CA ARG A 151 0.09 -17.46 -20.12
C ARG A 151 -0.79 -17.93 -18.96
N MET A 152 -0.66 -17.32 -17.80
CA MET A 152 -1.49 -17.62 -16.64
C MET A 152 -2.96 -17.33 -16.95
N LEU A 153 -3.26 -16.18 -17.55
CA LEU A 153 -4.63 -15.83 -17.93
C LEU A 153 -5.19 -16.75 -19.01
N ASP A 154 -4.38 -17.15 -19.99
CA ASP A 154 -4.78 -18.08 -21.05
C ASP A 154 -5.04 -19.51 -20.52
N THR A 155 -4.45 -19.88 -19.38
CA THR A 155 -4.59 -21.21 -18.78
C THR A 155 -5.92 -21.38 -18.06
N PHE A 156 -6.51 -20.31 -17.51
CA PHE A 156 -7.73 -20.38 -16.70
C PHE A 156 -8.91 -19.70 -17.40
N ILE A 157 -10.12 -20.22 -17.18
CA ILE A 157 -11.34 -19.65 -17.74
C ILE A 157 -11.83 -18.51 -16.83
N PHE A 158 -11.46 -17.27 -17.17
CA PHE A 158 -11.97 -16.07 -16.49
C PHE A 158 -13.32 -15.66 -17.09
N ILE A 159 -14.39 -15.74 -16.29
CA ILE A 159 -15.75 -15.34 -16.69
C ILE A 159 -15.86 -13.83 -16.91
N GLU A 160 -15.19 -13.05 -16.06
CA GLU A 160 -15.19 -11.59 -16.11
C GLU A 160 -13.77 -11.04 -16.37
N LYS A 161 -13.67 -10.01 -17.22
CA LYS A 161 -12.38 -9.42 -17.58
C LYS A 161 -12.00 -8.34 -16.57
N ILE A 162 -10.85 -8.52 -15.93
CA ILE A 162 -10.21 -7.48 -15.12
C ILE A 162 -9.27 -6.65 -16.01
N LYS A 163 -9.27 -5.31 -15.83
CA LYS A 163 -8.39 -4.43 -16.60
C LYS A 163 -6.98 -4.45 -16.02
N LEU A 164 -6.05 -5.12 -16.69
CA LEU A 164 -4.64 -5.25 -16.28
C LEU A 164 -3.70 -4.38 -17.11
N SER A 165 -2.74 -3.75 -16.45
CA SER A 165 -1.61 -3.04 -17.10
C SER A 165 -0.32 -3.62 -16.55
N VAL A 166 0.37 -4.43 -17.35
CA VAL A 166 1.56 -5.16 -16.93
C VAL A 166 2.82 -4.46 -17.44
N HIS A 167 3.74 -4.17 -16.54
CA HIS A 167 4.97 -3.43 -16.82
C HIS A 167 6.19 -4.22 -16.34
N GLU A 168 7.17 -4.41 -17.22
CA GLU A 168 8.43 -5.05 -16.88
C GLU A 168 9.48 -4.00 -16.51
N ILE A 169 10.16 -4.19 -15.38
CA ILE A 169 11.20 -3.29 -14.90
C ILE A 169 12.57 -3.89 -15.20
N VAL A 170 13.32 -3.22 -16.06
CA VAL A 170 14.60 -3.73 -16.60
C VAL A 170 15.82 -2.90 -16.18
N LYS A 171 15.62 -1.74 -15.56
CA LYS A 171 16.68 -0.83 -15.09
C LYS A 171 16.51 -0.57 -13.59
N ASN A 172 17.63 -0.31 -12.91
CA ASN A 172 17.63 0.17 -11.54
C ASN A 172 17.17 1.63 -11.50
N GLY A 173 16.49 2.02 -10.42
CA GLY A 173 16.08 3.40 -10.16
C GLY A 173 14.57 3.62 -10.27
N LEU A 174 14.20 4.88 -10.49
CA LEU A 174 12.81 5.33 -10.58
C LEU A 174 12.10 4.70 -11.78
N PHE A 175 10.95 4.06 -11.56
CA PHE A 175 10.11 3.54 -12.65
C PHE A 175 8.68 4.07 -12.63
N LEU A 176 8.22 4.65 -11.52
CA LEU A 176 6.92 5.29 -11.41
C LEU A 176 7.04 6.57 -10.59
N GLU A 177 6.49 7.65 -11.13
CA GLU A 177 6.34 8.91 -10.43
C GLU A 177 4.88 9.37 -10.51
N THR A 178 4.30 9.69 -9.35
CA THR A 178 2.96 10.27 -9.23
C THR A 178 3.05 11.65 -8.56
N ASN A 179 1.91 12.31 -8.38
CA ASN A 179 1.85 13.57 -7.63
C ASN A 179 2.22 13.40 -6.15
N ASN A 180 1.99 12.21 -5.56
CA ASN A 180 2.08 12.00 -4.11
C ASN A 180 3.23 11.08 -3.69
N PHE A 181 3.75 10.24 -4.59
CA PHE A 181 4.81 9.27 -4.29
C PHE A 181 5.60 8.85 -5.53
N GLN A 182 6.72 8.17 -5.31
CA GLN A 182 7.58 7.56 -6.31
C GLN A 182 7.84 6.08 -5.96
N LEU A 183 8.00 5.23 -6.97
CA LEU A 183 8.48 3.86 -6.82
C LEU A 183 9.79 3.65 -7.57
N TYR A 184 10.72 3.02 -6.88
CA TYR A 184 12.02 2.62 -7.39
C TYR A 184 12.12 1.10 -7.37
N ALA A 185 12.89 0.54 -8.31
CA ALA A 185 13.23 -0.87 -8.34
C ALA A 185 14.73 -1.07 -8.48
N TYR A 186 15.23 -2.17 -7.96
CA TYR A 186 16.65 -2.50 -7.96
C TYR A 186 16.84 -3.99 -8.25
N LYS A 187 17.66 -4.33 -9.24
CA LYS A 187 17.98 -5.73 -9.58
C LYS A 187 18.67 -6.41 -8.41
N MET A 188 18.15 -7.56 -8.03
CA MET A 188 18.68 -8.40 -6.97
C MET A 188 19.44 -9.60 -7.54
N LYS A 189 20.33 -10.20 -6.75
CA LYS A 189 21.03 -11.43 -7.10
C LYS A 189 20.25 -12.62 -6.55
N HIS A 190 19.47 -13.26 -7.39
CA HIS A 190 18.69 -14.46 -7.07
C HIS A 190 18.64 -15.41 -8.29
N LYS A 191 18.12 -16.63 -8.13
CA LYS A 191 18.09 -17.64 -9.21
C LYS A 191 17.24 -17.18 -10.40
N ALA A 192 16.08 -16.61 -10.13
CA ALA A 192 15.23 -15.96 -11.11
C ALA A 192 15.57 -14.45 -11.22
N PRO A 193 15.22 -13.79 -12.35
CA PRO A 193 15.19 -12.33 -12.40
C PRO A 193 14.42 -11.77 -11.20
N CYS A 194 15.10 -10.99 -10.35
CA CYS A 194 14.56 -10.53 -9.08
C CYS A 194 14.76 -9.03 -8.90
N LEU A 195 13.81 -8.39 -8.23
CA LEU A 195 13.78 -6.97 -7.90
C LEU A 195 13.51 -6.76 -6.41
N ALA A 196 14.19 -5.76 -5.84
CA ALA A 196 13.72 -5.07 -4.64
C ALA A 196 12.96 -3.80 -5.03
N TYR A 197 12.10 -3.33 -4.14
CA TYR A 197 11.31 -2.11 -4.34
C TYR A 197 11.55 -1.09 -3.25
N ARG A 198 11.52 0.20 -3.61
CA ARG A 198 11.47 1.30 -2.64
C ARG A 198 10.33 2.26 -2.97
N PHE A 199 9.45 2.45 -1.99
CA PHE A 199 8.42 3.47 -1.98
C PHE A 199 8.96 4.76 -1.35
N VAL A 200 8.71 5.91 -1.99
CA VAL A 200 9.07 7.23 -1.46
C VAL A 200 7.84 8.14 -1.53
N GLU A 201 7.27 8.51 -0.38
CA GLU A 201 6.29 9.60 -0.32
C GLU A 201 6.99 10.92 -0.68
N LYS A 202 6.32 11.78 -1.46
CA LYS A 202 6.87 13.10 -1.77
C LYS A 202 6.73 14.03 -0.57
N ASP A 203 7.71 14.90 -0.39
CA ASP A 203 7.68 15.97 0.61
C ASP A 203 6.40 16.80 0.46
N LYS A 204 5.72 17.07 1.58
CA LYS A 204 4.51 17.90 1.60
C LYS A 204 4.79 19.20 2.34
N ARG A 205 4.43 20.33 1.73
CA ARG A 205 4.41 21.62 2.43
C ARG A 205 3.17 21.64 3.34
N LYS A 206 3.34 21.96 4.62
CA LYS A 206 2.25 22.10 5.59
C LYS A 206 2.22 23.52 6.11
N ILE A 207 1.04 24.12 6.10
CA ILE A 207 0.82 25.46 6.63
C ILE A 207 1.09 25.50 8.14
N ASN A 208 1.83 26.52 8.57
CA ASN A 208 2.03 26.84 9.97
C ASN A 208 0.84 27.67 10.47
N LEU A 209 -0.19 26.97 10.98
CA LEU A 209 -1.42 27.61 11.45
C LEU A 209 -1.19 28.59 12.60
N GLU A 210 -0.19 28.34 13.46
CA GLU A 210 0.15 29.26 14.56
C GLU A 210 0.72 30.57 14.04
N PHE A 211 1.61 30.50 13.05
CA PHE A 211 2.14 31.69 12.39
C PHE A 211 1.03 32.49 11.69
N LEU A 212 0.12 31.83 10.97
CA LEU A 212 -0.99 32.52 10.31
C LEU A 212 -1.92 33.23 11.30
N LYS A 213 -2.24 32.59 12.43
CA LYS A 213 -3.03 33.22 13.50
C LYS A 213 -2.33 34.46 14.06
N LYS A 214 -1.01 34.41 14.28
CA LYS A 214 -0.22 35.55 14.75
C LYS A 214 -0.21 36.73 13.77
N VAL A 215 -0.20 36.45 12.47
CA VAL A 215 -0.16 37.48 11.43
C VAL A 215 -1.56 37.93 10.98
N GLY A 216 -2.62 37.24 11.42
CA GLY A 216 -4.00 37.56 11.08
C GLY A 216 -4.38 37.21 9.64
N ILE A 217 -3.74 36.19 9.04
CA ILE A 217 -4.14 35.68 7.72
C ILE A 217 -5.22 34.62 7.90
N GLU A 218 -6.39 34.88 7.35
CA GLU A 218 -7.49 33.92 7.30
C GLU A 218 -7.36 32.94 6.12
N LYS A 219 -8.20 31.90 6.13
CA LYS A 219 -8.25 30.92 5.03
C LYS A 219 -8.71 31.62 3.75
N GLY A 220 -7.95 31.46 2.66
CA GLY A 220 -8.27 32.07 1.39
C GLY A 220 -7.19 31.86 0.32
N PRO A 221 -7.27 32.55 -0.83
CA PRO A 221 -6.35 32.38 -1.97
C PRO A 221 -4.86 32.60 -1.61
N LEU A 222 -4.59 33.45 -0.62
CA LEU A 222 -3.24 33.72 -0.11
C LEU A 222 -2.59 32.48 0.53
N LEU A 223 -3.37 31.65 1.23
CA LEU A 223 -2.88 30.36 1.74
C LEU A 223 -2.48 29.42 0.60
N GLY A 224 -3.25 29.40 -0.49
CA GLY A 224 -2.95 28.58 -1.66
C GLY A 224 -1.59 28.94 -2.27
N LYS A 225 -1.27 30.24 -2.35
CA LYS A 225 0.05 30.72 -2.81
C LYS A 225 1.17 30.28 -1.88
N LEU A 226 1.01 30.45 -0.57
CA LEU A 226 1.99 29.99 0.43
C LEU A 226 2.19 28.46 0.39
N GLN A 227 1.11 27.71 0.21
CA GLN A 227 1.11 26.25 0.08
C GLN A 227 1.82 25.78 -1.20
N GLN A 228 1.78 26.58 -2.27
CA GLN A 228 2.57 26.37 -3.49
C GLN A 228 4.04 26.79 -3.34
N GLY A 229 4.44 27.32 -2.17
CA GLY A 229 5.79 27.82 -1.93
C GLY A 229 6.03 29.24 -2.44
N LYS A 230 4.99 30.00 -2.79
CA LYS A 230 5.09 31.39 -3.27
C LYS A 230 4.94 32.36 -2.10
N ASP A 231 5.77 33.39 -2.08
CA ASP A 231 5.66 34.51 -1.15
C ASP A 231 4.40 35.35 -1.47
N ILE A 232 3.88 36.03 -0.46
CA ILE A 232 2.72 36.92 -0.61
C ILE A 232 2.98 38.30 0.01
N MET A 233 2.24 39.29 -0.47
CA MET A 233 2.09 40.58 0.21
C MET A 233 0.77 40.57 0.98
N PHE A 234 0.82 40.90 2.27
CA PHE A 234 -0.36 40.99 3.12
C PHE A 234 -0.22 42.21 4.04
N ARG A 235 -1.18 43.14 3.95
CA ARG A 235 -1.18 44.40 4.72
C ARG A 235 0.14 45.18 4.61
N GLY A 236 0.67 45.30 3.38
CA GLY A 236 1.93 45.99 3.12
C GLY A 236 3.21 45.24 3.54
N LYS A 237 3.10 44.09 4.22
CA LYS A 237 4.26 43.26 4.62
C LYS A 237 4.44 42.06 3.69
N LYS A 238 5.69 41.78 3.32
CA LYS A 238 6.06 40.55 2.63
C LYS A 238 6.06 39.39 3.63
N ILE A 239 5.38 38.30 3.30
CA ILE A 239 5.34 37.07 4.08
C ILE A 239 5.88 35.95 3.21
N THR A 240 6.95 35.31 3.68
CA THR A 240 7.60 34.26 2.91
C THR A 240 6.90 32.92 3.11
N ALA A 241 6.93 32.08 2.08
CA ALA A 241 6.42 30.71 2.21
C ALA A 241 7.20 29.92 3.27
N LYS A 242 8.49 30.22 3.50
CA LYS A 242 9.33 29.55 4.49
C LYS A 242 8.91 29.87 5.93
N GLU A 243 8.47 31.09 6.22
CA GLU A 243 7.95 31.47 7.55
C GLU A 243 6.56 30.87 7.80
N ALA A 244 5.70 30.91 6.77
CA ALA A 244 4.31 30.51 6.89
C ALA A 244 4.07 29.00 6.73
N THR A 245 5.08 28.21 6.37
CA THR A 245 4.93 26.76 6.13
C THR A 245 6.14 25.97 6.62
N ARG A 246 5.95 24.66 6.81
CA ARG A 246 7.01 23.70 7.13
C ARG A 246 7.00 22.59 6.08
N ILE A 247 8.17 22.06 5.74
CA ILE A 247 8.26 20.87 4.88
C ILE A 247 8.15 19.63 5.77
N LYS A 248 7.08 18.87 5.57
CA LYS A 248 6.94 17.52 6.11
C LYS A 248 7.66 16.58 5.15
N LYS A 249 8.80 16.03 5.60
CA LYS A 249 9.56 15.05 4.82
C LYS A 249 8.73 13.81 4.52
N GLY A 250 8.77 13.34 3.28
CA GLY A 250 8.07 12.12 2.90
C GLY A 250 8.71 10.88 3.50
N ARG A 251 7.88 9.89 3.84
CA ARG A 251 8.33 8.59 4.36
C ARG A 251 8.90 7.72 3.24
N LYS A 252 9.88 6.88 3.57
CA LYS A 252 10.53 5.93 2.67
C LYS A 252 10.40 4.50 3.21
N ILE A 253 9.95 3.57 2.37
CA ILE A 253 9.85 2.15 2.71
C ILE A 253 10.59 1.35 1.66
N ALA A 254 11.45 0.42 2.08
CA ALA A 254 12.12 -0.53 1.19
C ALA A 254 11.62 -1.96 1.45
N PHE A 255 11.52 -2.74 0.38
CA PHE A 255 11.17 -4.16 0.39
C PHE A 255 12.28 -4.92 -0.33
N ILE A 256 13.03 -5.73 0.40
CA ILE A 256 14.08 -6.62 -0.11
C ILE A 256 13.70 -8.04 0.33
N PHE A 257 13.16 -8.83 -0.58
CA PHE A 257 12.98 -10.25 -0.35
C PHE A 257 14.13 -11.01 -1.01
N ASP A 258 13.87 -12.19 -1.56
CA ASP A 258 14.80 -13.16 -2.12
C ASP A 258 16.01 -12.58 -2.85
N THR A 259 17.16 -12.62 -2.20
CA THR A 259 18.45 -12.23 -2.77
C THR A 259 19.62 -12.71 -1.92
N MET A 260 20.77 -13.01 -2.53
CA MET A 260 22.03 -12.95 -1.80
C MET A 260 22.50 -11.50 -1.62
N LEU A 261 23.30 -11.25 -0.59
CA LEU A 261 23.87 -9.92 -0.32
C LEU A 261 24.60 -9.36 -1.56
N ASN A 262 24.25 -8.13 -1.94
CA ASN A 262 24.84 -7.41 -3.06
C ASN A 262 24.68 -5.89 -2.88
N GLU A 263 25.41 -5.10 -3.67
CA GLU A 263 25.45 -3.64 -3.52
C GLU A 263 24.07 -2.97 -3.67
N ASN A 264 23.22 -3.49 -4.56
CA ASN A 264 21.89 -2.90 -4.77
C ASN A 264 21.00 -3.05 -3.52
N CYS A 265 21.31 -3.95 -2.58
CA CYS A 265 20.60 -4.03 -1.30
C CYS A 265 20.73 -2.72 -0.52
N PHE A 266 21.92 -2.13 -0.49
CA PHE A 266 22.16 -0.87 0.21
C PHE A 266 21.49 0.30 -0.51
N ASP A 267 21.55 0.33 -1.85
CA ASP A 267 20.90 1.37 -2.65
C ASP A 267 19.37 1.34 -2.51
N ALA A 268 18.78 0.15 -2.50
CA ALA A 268 17.35 -0.06 -2.29
C ALA A 268 16.91 0.39 -0.89
N ALA A 269 17.71 0.12 0.14
CA ALA A 269 17.40 0.45 1.53
C ALA A 269 17.80 1.87 1.95
N LYS A 270 18.54 2.62 1.11
CA LYS A 270 19.15 3.89 1.48
C LYS A 270 18.18 4.90 2.10
N ASP A 271 18.49 5.30 3.33
CA ASP A 271 17.76 6.23 4.20
C ASP A 271 16.28 5.86 4.40
N ALA A 272 15.93 4.57 4.30
CA ALA A 272 14.54 4.14 4.50
C ALA A 272 14.11 4.35 5.96
N ASP A 273 12.88 4.82 6.18
CA ASP A 273 12.29 4.81 7.52
C ASP A 273 12.04 3.37 7.97
N VAL A 274 11.59 2.52 7.05
CA VAL A 274 11.38 1.10 7.29
C VAL A 274 11.96 0.27 6.16
N LEU A 275 12.77 -0.72 6.51
CA LEU A 275 13.17 -1.81 5.60
C LEU A 275 12.43 -3.08 6.01
N VAL A 276 11.64 -3.64 5.09
CA VAL A 276 11.15 -5.01 5.17
C VAL A 276 12.14 -5.89 4.41
N CYS A 277 12.84 -6.77 5.12
CA CYS A 277 13.91 -7.59 4.56
C CYS A 277 13.66 -9.08 4.81
N GLU A 278 13.97 -9.93 3.84
CA GLU A 278 14.11 -11.36 4.11
C GLU A 278 15.23 -11.61 5.13
N ALA A 279 15.07 -12.70 5.89
CA ALA A 279 16.08 -13.21 6.81
C ALA A 279 15.96 -14.73 6.88
N THR A 280 16.03 -15.38 5.71
CA THR A 280 15.73 -16.80 5.55
C THR A 280 16.57 -17.69 6.46
N PHE A 281 17.82 -17.30 6.74
CA PHE A 281 18.78 -18.11 7.49
C PHE A 281 19.47 -17.37 8.64
N LEU A 282 19.94 -18.13 9.63
CA LEU A 282 20.94 -17.67 10.60
C LEU A 282 22.33 -17.69 9.96
N ASP A 283 23.08 -16.62 10.16
CA ASP A 283 24.46 -16.50 9.72
C ASP A 283 25.38 -17.45 10.48
N SER A 284 25.16 -17.58 11.78
CA SER A 284 25.95 -18.42 12.68
C SER A 284 25.88 -19.92 12.38
N LEU A 285 24.83 -20.38 11.68
CA LEU A 285 24.61 -21.80 11.41
C LEU A 285 24.51 -22.14 9.92
N HIS A 286 24.04 -21.21 9.09
CA HIS A 286 23.57 -21.53 7.73
C HIS A 286 24.03 -20.51 6.68
N ARG A 287 25.13 -19.79 6.91
CA ARG A 287 25.70 -18.82 5.96
C ARG A 287 25.94 -19.41 4.57
N ASP A 288 26.57 -20.58 4.48
CA ASP A 288 26.89 -21.20 3.19
C ASP A 288 25.62 -21.64 2.45
N LYS A 289 24.63 -22.13 3.20
CA LYS A 289 23.32 -22.47 2.65
C LYS A 289 22.57 -21.25 2.12
N ALA A 290 22.63 -20.12 2.83
CA ALA A 290 22.06 -18.86 2.35
C ALA A 290 22.70 -18.46 1.02
N LYS A 291 24.03 -18.56 0.91
CA LYS A 291 24.76 -18.27 -0.33
C LYS A 291 24.38 -19.23 -1.47
N GLU A 292 24.35 -20.55 -1.22
CA GLU A 292 23.96 -21.58 -2.19
C GLU A 292 22.53 -21.37 -2.72
N ARG A 293 21.63 -20.94 -1.84
CA ARG A 293 20.21 -20.73 -2.16
C ARG A 293 19.89 -19.31 -2.60
N PHE A 294 20.87 -18.42 -2.67
CA PHE A 294 20.71 -17.02 -3.05
C PHE A 294 19.76 -16.23 -2.13
N HIS A 295 19.94 -16.39 -0.82
CA HIS A 295 19.19 -15.72 0.24
C HIS A 295 20.09 -14.95 1.21
N LEU A 296 19.47 -14.11 2.03
CA LEU A 296 20.13 -13.38 3.11
C LEU A 296 20.11 -14.17 4.42
N THR A 297 21.11 -13.89 5.24
CA THR A 297 21.09 -14.22 6.66
C THR A 297 20.52 -13.06 7.49
N ALA A 298 20.05 -13.36 8.71
CA ALA A 298 19.56 -12.34 9.64
C ALA A 298 20.62 -11.27 9.96
N LYS A 299 21.88 -11.69 10.11
CA LYS A 299 23.02 -10.76 10.25
C LYS A 299 23.18 -9.87 9.03
N GLN A 300 23.09 -10.41 7.81
CA GLN A 300 23.22 -9.62 6.58
C GLN A 300 22.08 -8.61 6.40
N ALA A 301 20.84 -9.00 6.71
CA ALA A 301 19.70 -8.06 6.71
C ALA A 301 19.94 -6.89 7.69
N ALA A 302 20.46 -7.18 8.88
CA ALA A 302 20.83 -6.16 9.87
C ALA A 302 22.01 -5.28 9.42
N GLU A 303 23.00 -5.84 8.71
CA GLU A 303 24.11 -5.09 8.12
C GLU A 303 23.62 -4.14 7.02
N ILE A 304 22.68 -4.57 6.17
CA ILE A 304 22.02 -3.72 5.17
C ILE A 304 21.34 -2.54 5.86
N ALA A 305 20.50 -2.81 6.86
CA ALA A 305 19.79 -1.75 7.60
C ALA A 305 20.76 -0.73 8.22
N LYS A 306 21.83 -1.22 8.87
CA LYS A 306 22.83 -0.36 9.51
C LYS A 306 23.58 0.50 8.49
N LYS A 307 24.13 -0.11 7.43
CA LYS A 307 24.92 0.60 6.41
C LYS A 307 24.09 1.56 5.56
N ALA A 308 22.83 1.22 5.31
CA ALA A 308 21.91 2.05 4.54
C ALA A 308 21.20 3.14 5.36
N ASN A 309 21.58 3.32 6.64
CA ASN A 309 20.98 4.33 7.53
C ASN A 309 19.45 4.18 7.66
N VAL A 310 18.99 2.94 7.78
CA VAL A 310 17.57 2.63 7.98
C VAL A 310 17.16 2.93 9.43
N LYS A 311 15.94 3.40 9.65
CA LYS A 311 15.45 3.67 11.01
C LYS A 311 14.91 2.43 11.71
N ALA A 312 14.14 1.58 11.01
CA ALA A 312 13.62 0.32 11.54
C ALA A 312 13.71 -0.82 10.52
N LEU A 313 14.03 -2.02 11.01
CA LEU A 313 14.15 -3.24 10.20
C LEU A 313 13.07 -4.25 10.62
N ILE A 314 12.31 -4.75 9.66
CA ILE A 314 11.34 -5.82 9.85
C ILE A 314 11.82 -7.04 9.08
N LEU A 315 12.07 -8.13 9.79
CA LEU A 315 12.55 -9.38 9.24
C LEU A 315 11.37 -10.27 8.86
N THR A 316 11.36 -10.82 7.66
CA THR A 316 10.31 -11.71 7.14
C THR A 316 10.93 -12.84 6.34
N HIS A 317 10.12 -13.66 5.67
CA HIS A 317 10.57 -14.73 4.78
C HIS A 317 11.50 -15.71 5.52
N ILE A 318 11.02 -16.20 6.66
CA ILE A 318 11.83 -17.01 7.58
C ILE A 318 11.64 -18.47 7.19
N SER A 319 12.75 -19.22 7.11
CA SER A 319 12.69 -20.64 6.81
C SER A 319 11.93 -21.39 7.90
N GLN A 320 11.03 -22.29 7.49
CA GLN A 320 10.26 -23.17 8.38
C GLN A 320 11.11 -23.99 9.37
N ARG A 321 12.43 -24.11 9.11
CA ARG A 321 13.40 -24.69 10.04
C ARG A 321 13.34 -24.06 11.44
N TYR A 322 13.03 -22.78 11.52
CA TYR A 322 12.95 -22.04 12.78
C TYR A 322 11.53 -21.97 13.37
N ALA A 323 10.57 -22.73 12.83
CA ALA A 323 9.17 -22.67 13.27
C ALA A 323 8.96 -22.93 14.78
N LYS A 324 9.90 -23.64 15.43
CA LYS A 324 9.88 -23.87 16.89
C LYS A 324 10.38 -22.67 17.69
N ASP A 325 11.32 -21.91 17.17
CA ASP A 325 11.92 -20.73 17.83
C ASP A 325 12.47 -19.78 16.77
N GLU A 326 11.66 -18.82 16.35
CA GLU A 326 12.08 -17.78 15.40
C GLU A 326 12.82 -16.63 16.09
N GLU A 327 12.73 -16.52 17.42
CA GLU A 327 13.41 -15.44 18.17
C GLU A 327 14.92 -15.51 18.02
N VAL A 328 15.48 -16.67 17.66
CA VAL A 328 16.90 -16.80 17.29
C VAL A 328 17.29 -15.88 16.13
N ILE A 329 16.42 -15.70 15.13
CA ILE A 329 16.63 -14.81 13.97
C ILE A 329 16.70 -13.36 14.46
N LEU A 330 15.75 -12.98 15.32
CA LEU A 330 15.71 -11.63 15.89
C LEU A 330 16.93 -11.34 16.76
N LYS A 331 17.31 -12.29 17.62
CA LYS A 331 18.48 -12.18 18.50
C LYS A 331 19.76 -11.99 17.70
N GLU A 332 19.93 -12.71 16.59
CA GLU A 332 21.10 -12.54 15.73
C GLU A 332 21.13 -11.16 15.07
N ALA A 333 20.02 -10.71 14.49
CA ALA A 333 19.92 -9.38 13.88
C ALA A 333 20.18 -8.23 14.89
N LYS A 334 19.64 -8.35 16.12
CA LYS A 334 19.80 -7.35 17.20
C LYS A 334 21.24 -7.19 17.69
N LYS A 335 22.15 -8.11 17.36
CA LYS A 335 23.60 -7.92 17.61
C LYS A 335 24.16 -6.81 16.74
N THR A 336 23.66 -6.64 15.52
CA THR A 336 24.14 -5.64 14.56
C THR A 336 23.26 -4.39 14.51
N PHE A 337 21.93 -4.55 14.57
CA PHE A 337 20.97 -3.46 14.43
C PHE A 337 19.84 -3.57 15.46
N LYS A 338 19.77 -2.63 16.42
CA LYS A 338 18.90 -2.74 17.60
C LYS A 338 17.41 -2.59 17.30
N ASN A 339 17.04 -1.67 16.41
CA ASN A 339 15.64 -1.37 16.11
C ASN A 339 15.04 -2.32 15.07
N CYS A 340 15.05 -3.62 15.38
CA CYS A 340 14.45 -4.64 14.53
C CYS A 340 13.38 -5.49 15.22
N MET A 341 12.49 -6.04 14.42
CA MET A 341 11.41 -6.95 14.84
C MET A 341 11.17 -8.06 13.80
N LEU A 342 10.49 -9.13 14.21
CA LEU A 342 10.01 -10.18 13.31
C LEU A 342 8.62 -9.82 12.79
N ALA A 343 8.39 -10.06 11.50
CA ALA A 343 7.06 -10.08 10.94
C ALA A 343 6.36 -11.40 11.30
N HIS A 344 5.06 -11.30 11.52
CA HIS A 344 4.15 -12.44 11.54
C HIS A 344 2.92 -12.08 10.71
N ASP A 345 2.20 -13.10 10.26
CA ASP A 345 0.96 -12.90 9.51
C ASP A 345 0.00 -11.98 10.29
N PHE A 346 -0.62 -11.08 9.55
CA PHE A 346 -1.54 -10.03 9.99
C PHE A 346 -0.94 -8.93 10.87
N LEU A 347 0.37 -8.88 11.07
CA LEU A 347 1.04 -7.74 11.68
C LEU A 347 0.73 -6.47 10.88
N LYS A 348 0.29 -5.42 11.58
CA LYS A 348 0.00 -4.09 11.00
C LYS A 348 0.90 -3.04 11.65
N ILE A 349 1.64 -2.31 10.83
CA ILE A 349 2.59 -1.30 11.29
C ILE A 349 2.22 0.03 10.66
N LYS A 350 1.86 1.00 11.49
CA LYS A 350 1.63 2.38 11.06
C LYS A 350 2.97 3.10 10.95
N ILE A 351 3.24 3.67 9.78
CA ILE A 351 4.46 4.46 9.55
C ILE A 351 4.13 5.93 9.80
N THR A 352 4.60 6.42 10.95
CA THR A 352 4.53 7.83 11.31
C THR A 352 5.76 8.56 10.79
N ASN A 353 5.63 9.86 10.56
CA ASN A 353 6.81 10.68 10.38
C ASN A 353 7.54 10.78 11.73
N PRO A 354 8.88 10.75 11.76
CA PRO A 354 9.58 11.25 12.93
C PRO A 354 9.11 12.70 13.19
N ASN A 355 8.78 12.99 14.44
CA ASN A 355 8.35 14.32 14.88
C ASN A 355 9.44 15.37 14.66
#